data_AF-A0AAD6B6G9-F1
#
_entry.id   AF-A0AAD6B6G9-F1
#
_cell.length_a   1.000
_cell.length_b   1.000
_cell.length_c   1.000
_cell.angle_alpha   90.00
_cell.angle_beta   90.00
_cell.angle_gamma   90.00
#
_symmetry.space_group_name_H-M   'P 1'
#
loop_
_entity.id
_entity.type
_entity.pdbx_description
1 polymer ?
#
loop_
_entity_poly.entity_id
_entity_poly.type
_entity_poly.pdbx_seq_one_letter_code
_entity_poly.pdbx_strand_id
1 'polypeptide(L)'
;MVSWRVLESADKGFPSRIPYADFKQRYKVLNASVIPEGQFMDNKKASEKLLGSIDVPHDEYRFGHTKMFFKAGLLGTLEEMRDAKLASLVTMTQAICHGFLIRREFV
;
A
#
# COMPACT_ATOMS: atom_id res chain seq x y z
N MET A 1 -0.32 27.57 24.16
CA MET A 1 1.02 26.98 23.97
C MET A 1 0.89 25.48 24.21
N VAL A 2 0.56 24.71 23.18
CA VAL A 2 0.34 23.27 23.31
C VAL A 2 1.71 22.61 23.46
N SER A 3 1.89 21.86 24.55
CA SER A 3 3.16 21.30 24.98
C SER A 3 3.71 20.32 23.94
N TRP A 4 4.81 20.71 23.28
CA TRP A 4 5.56 19.89 22.32
C TRP A 4 6.09 18.57 22.90
N ARG A 5 6.09 18.39 24.23
CA ARG A 5 6.55 17.17 24.92
C ARG A 5 5.69 15.93 24.69
N VAL A 6 4.42 16.08 24.32
CA VAL A 6 3.52 14.91 24.12
C VAL A 6 3.75 14.23 22.77
N LEU A 7 4.35 14.93 21.78
CA LEU A 7 4.65 14.35 20.47
C LEU A 7 5.94 13.51 20.49
N GLU A 8 6.96 13.89 21.28
CA GLU A 8 8.26 13.20 21.34
C GLU A 8 8.23 11.76 21.88
N SER A 9 7.15 11.32 22.52
CA SER A 9 7.06 9.97 23.10
C SER A 9 6.54 8.92 22.12
N ALA A 10 5.74 9.30 21.12
CA ALA A 10 5.26 8.41 20.06
C ALA A 10 6.19 8.35 18.83
N ASP A 11 7.18 9.24 18.75
CA ASP A 11 8.13 9.39 17.63
C ASP A 11 9.44 8.61 17.78
N LYS A 12 9.68 7.98 18.95
CA LYS A 12 10.90 7.18 19.18
C LYS A 12 10.76 5.80 18.54
N GLY A 13 10.87 5.75 17.22
CA GLY A 13 10.99 4.50 16.45
C GLY A 13 10.13 4.43 15.19
N PHE A 14 9.05 5.21 15.10
CA PHE A 14 8.11 5.17 13.97
C PHE A 14 7.91 6.56 13.34
N PRO A 15 8.89 7.06 12.58
CA PRO A 15 8.88 8.43 12.06
C PRO A 15 7.79 8.68 11.00
N SER A 16 7.31 7.62 10.33
CA SER A 16 6.35 7.75 9.25
C SER A 16 4.96 7.32 9.67
N ARG A 17 3.93 8.05 9.21
CA ARG A 17 2.53 7.84 9.60
C ARG A 17 1.62 8.03 8.39
N ILE A 18 0.68 7.10 8.17
CA ILE A 18 -0.27 7.17 7.03
C ILE A 18 -1.70 6.88 7.52
N PRO A 19 -2.71 7.70 7.16
CA PRO A 19 -4.11 7.38 7.40
C PRO A 19 -4.53 6.06 6.74
N TYR A 20 -5.48 5.33 7.35
CA TYR A 20 -5.91 4.04 6.81
C TYR A 20 -6.49 4.11 5.39
N ALA A 21 -7.24 5.17 5.08
CA ALA A 21 -7.81 5.37 3.75
C ALA A 21 -6.71 5.50 2.69
N ASP A 22 -5.73 6.38 2.95
CA ASP A 22 -4.61 6.65 2.06
C ASP A 22 -3.75 5.41 1.83
N PHE A 23 -3.45 4.65 2.88
CA PHE A 23 -2.71 3.40 2.75
C PHE A 23 -3.47 2.38 1.89
N LYS A 24 -4.75 2.14 2.20
CA LYS A 24 -5.59 1.23 1.42
C LYS A 24 -5.60 1.63 -0.05
N GLN A 25 -5.83 2.91 -0.34
CA GLN A 25 -5.88 3.41 -1.72
C GLN A 25 -4.53 3.23 -2.44
N ARG A 26 -3.43 3.58 -1.77
CA ARG A 26 -2.08 3.58 -2.36
C ARG A 26 -1.50 2.19 -2.56
N TYR A 27 -1.78 1.26 -1.65
CA TYR A 27 -1.15 -0.07 -1.64
C TYR A 27 -2.10 -1.22 -2.02
N LYS A 28 -3.38 -0.98 -2.31
CA LYS A 28 -4.32 -2.03 -2.78
C LYS A 28 -3.74 -2.87 -3.93
N VAL A 29 -2.94 -2.27 -4.81
CA VAL A 29 -2.33 -2.97 -5.96
C VAL A 29 -1.37 -4.09 -5.55
N LEU A 30 -0.78 -4.04 -4.35
CA LEU A 30 0.10 -5.10 -3.85
C LEU A 30 -0.65 -6.42 -3.71
N ASN A 31 -1.90 -6.37 -3.27
CA ASN A 31 -2.76 -7.54 -3.19
C ASN A 31 -4.25 -7.12 -3.23
N ALA A 32 -4.83 -7.03 -4.42
CA ALA A 32 -6.22 -6.61 -4.56
C ALA A 32 -7.23 -7.64 -4.01
N SER A 33 -6.86 -8.93 -3.99
CA SER A 33 -7.75 -10.05 -3.64
C SER A 33 -8.16 -10.08 -2.16
N VAL A 34 -7.39 -9.45 -1.27
CA VAL A 34 -7.70 -9.40 0.18
C VAL A 34 -8.79 -8.39 0.54
N ILE A 35 -9.14 -7.51 -0.41
CA ILE A 35 -10.16 -6.47 -0.25
C ILE A 35 -11.37 -6.85 -1.12
N PRO A 36 -12.48 -7.34 -0.54
CA PRO A 36 -13.67 -7.70 -1.30
C PRO A 36 -14.18 -6.49 -2.11
N GLU A 37 -14.44 -6.70 -3.39
CA GLU A 37 -14.97 -5.66 -4.26
C GLU A 37 -16.50 -5.55 -4.06
N GLY A 38 -17.02 -4.32 -4.04
CA GLY A 38 -18.46 -4.06 -3.91
C GLY A 38 -19.05 -4.13 -2.49
N GLN A 39 -18.28 -4.55 -1.47
CA GLN A 39 -18.67 -4.43 -0.06
C GLN A 39 -17.90 -3.33 0.65
N PHE A 40 -18.60 -2.53 1.46
CA PHE A 40 -17.95 -1.54 2.30
C PHE A 40 -17.16 -2.24 3.42
N MET A 41 -15.85 -2.40 3.21
CA MET A 41 -14.94 -2.83 4.25
C MET A 41 -14.28 -1.61 4.89
N ASP A 42 -14.33 -1.57 6.22
CA ASP A 42 -13.65 -0.59 7.05
C ASP A 42 -12.16 -0.44 6.64
N ASN A 43 -11.69 0.80 6.53
CA ASN A 43 -10.35 1.10 6.01
C ASN A 43 -9.24 0.56 6.92
N LYS A 44 -9.47 0.52 8.24
CA LYS A 44 -8.51 -0.06 9.18
C LYS A 44 -8.42 -1.57 8.97
N LYS A 45 -9.57 -2.26 8.96
CA LYS A 45 -9.61 -3.71 8.70
C LYS A 45 -9.01 -4.09 7.34
N ALA A 46 -9.26 -3.26 6.32
CA ALA A 46 -8.68 -3.44 4.99
C ALA A 46 -7.15 -3.32 4.99
N SER A 47 -6.63 -2.31 5.70
CA SER A 47 -5.20 -2.05 5.81
C SER A 47 -4.49 -3.13 6.63
N GLU A 48 -5.11 -3.60 7.72
CA GLU A 48 -4.61 -4.73 8.53
C GLU A 48 -4.48 -6.01 7.70
N LYS A 49 -5.53 -6.37 6.94
CA LYS A 49 -5.50 -7.54 6.05
C LYS A 49 -4.47 -7.40 4.93
N LEU A 50 -4.40 -6.22 4.32
CA LEU A 50 -3.47 -5.96 3.23
C LEU A 50 -2.01 -6.08 3.72
N LEU A 51 -1.66 -5.38 4.80
CA LEU A 51 -0.31 -5.40 5.35
C LEU A 51 0.06 -6.79 5.91
N GLY A 52 -0.90 -7.51 6.50
CA GLY A 52 -0.71 -8.90 6.93
C GLY A 52 -0.60 -9.92 5.79
N SER A 53 -0.95 -9.54 4.55
CA SER A 53 -0.74 -10.36 3.36
C SER A 53 0.62 -10.15 2.69
N ILE A 54 1.38 -9.18 3.18
CA ILE A 54 2.70 -8.81 2.69
C ILE A 54 3.72 -9.36 3.68
N ASP A 55 4.79 -9.97 3.18
CA ASP A 55 5.86 -10.53 4.00
C ASP A 55 6.78 -9.42 4.52
N VAL A 56 6.30 -8.69 5.53
CA VAL A 56 7.06 -7.64 6.25
C VAL A 56 7.07 -7.91 7.75
N PRO A 57 8.18 -7.61 8.45
CA PRO A 57 8.28 -7.84 9.89
C PRO A 57 7.23 -7.04 10.68
N HIS A 58 6.54 -7.70 11.61
CA HIS A 58 5.45 -7.08 12.37
C HIS A 58 5.94 -6.04 13.39
N ASP A 59 7.24 -6.01 13.70
CA ASP A 59 7.83 -5.01 14.57
C ASP A 59 8.14 -3.69 13.85
N GLU A 60 8.06 -3.67 12.51
CA GLU A 60 8.32 -2.49 11.69
C GLU A 60 7.11 -1.57 11.50
N TYR A 61 5.93 -2.00 11.91
CA TYR A 61 4.72 -1.16 11.85
C TYR A 61 3.86 -1.30 13.11
N ARG A 62 2.99 -0.31 13.33
CA ARG A 62 1.98 -0.33 14.39
C ARG A 62 0.67 0.29 13.91
N PHE A 63 -0.44 -0.30 14.33
CA PHE A 63 -1.78 0.21 14.07
C PHE A 63 -2.22 1.16 15.19
N GLY A 64 -2.50 2.42 14.85
CA GLY A 64 -3.11 3.37 15.77
C GLY A 64 -4.64 3.38 15.67
N HIS A 65 -5.27 4.36 16.33
CA HIS A 65 -6.72 4.54 16.24
C HIS A 65 -7.17 4.97 14.84
N THR A 66 -6.50 5.97 14.24
CA THR A 66 -6.91 6.58 12.97
C THR A 66 -5.89 6.43 11.84
N LYS A 67 -4.66 6.03 12.18
CA LYS A 67 -3.53 5.97 11.26
C LYS A 67 -2.57 4.85 11.65
N MET A 68 -1.75 4.46 10.69
CA MET A 68 -0.67 3.51 10.88
C MET A 68 0.66 4.23 11.05
N PHE A 69 1.58 3.57 11.74
CA PHE A 69 2.90 4.06 12.08
C PHE A 69 3.93 3.07 11.54
N PHE A 70 5.00 3.56 10.93
CA PHE A 70 6.02 2.75 10.27
C PHE A 70 7.40 3.16 10.74
N LYS A 71 8.28 2.17 10.96
CA LYS A 71 9.72 2.38 11.14
C LYS A 71 10.33 2.97 9.86
N ALA A 72 11.50 3.58 10.00
CA ALA A 72 12.27 4.02 8.84
C ALA A 72 12.57 2.83 7.90
N GLY A 73 12.50 3.05 6.60
CA GLY A 73 12.78 2.02 5.58
C GLY A 73 11.55 1.29 5.07
N LEU A 74 10.63 0.86 5.94
CA LEU A 74 9.49 0.02 5.54
C LEU A 74 8.62 0.66 4.45
N LEU A 75 8.33 1.96 4.53
CA LEU A 75 7.58 2.64 3.47
C LEU A 75 8.31 2.64 2.13
N GLY A 76 9.64 2.74 2.12
CA GLY A 76 10.45 2.62 0.91
C GLY A 76 10.28 1.25 0.27
N THR A 77 10.39 0.19 1.07
CA THR A 77 10.16 -1.19 0.62
C THR A 77 8.76 -1.39 0.04
N LEU A 78 7.72 -0.86 0.70
CA LEU A 78 6.35 -0.94 0.20
C LEU A 78 6.15 -0.18 -1.12
N GLU A 79 6.81 0.97 -1.30
CA GLU A 79 6.80 1.72 -2.56
C GLU A 79 7.50 0.94 -3.68
N GLU A 80 8.67 0.36 -3.41
CA GLU A 80 9.41 -0.45 -4.38
C GLU A 80 8.60 -1.67 -4.85
N MET A 81 7.97 -2.39 -3.92
CA MET A 81 7.08 -3.51 -4.24
C MET A 81 5.88 -3.04 -5.10
N ARG A 82 5.34 -1.85 -4.80
CA ARG A 82 4.21 -1.29 -5.53
C ARG A 82 4.62 -0.95 -6.95
N ASP A 83 5.75 -0.28 -7.13
CA ASP A 83 6.25 0.15 -8.42
C ASP A 83 6.61 -1.05 -9.31
N ALA A 84 7.21 -2.10 -8.73
CA ALA A 84 7.45 -3.36 -9.44
C ALA A 84 6.15 -4.02 -9.93
N LYS A 85 5.11 -4.04 -9.08
CA LYS A 85 3.80 -4.60 -9.44
C LYS A 85 3.11 -3.77 -10.53
N LEU A 86 3.16 -2.45 -10.42
CA LEU A 86 2.59 -1.53 -11.42
C LEU A 86 3.31 -1.67 -12.76
N ALA A 87 4.65 -1.74 -12.77
CA ALA A 87 5.43 -1.95 -13.98
C ALA A 87 5.01 -3.24 -14.69
N SER A 88 4.87 -4.35 -13.96
CA SER A 88 4.39 -5.62 -14.51
C SER A 88 2.99 -5.51 -15.13
N LEU A 89 2.05 -4.86 -14.43
CA LEU A 89 0.68 -4.64 -14.93
C LEU A 89 0.66 -3.79 -16.21
N VAL A 90 1.47 -2.73 -16.24
CA VAL A 90 1.61 -1.86 -17.42
C VAL A 90 2.20 -2.64 -18.59
N THR A 91 3.26 -3.42 -18.38
CA THR A 91 3.87 -4.26 -19.42
C THR A 91 2.88 -5.28 -19.99
N MET A 92 2.09 -5.96 -19.13
CA MET A 92 1.05 -6.89 -19.61
C MET A 92 -0.02 -6.17 -20.44
N THR A 93 -0.47 -5.00 -19.96
CA THR A 93 -1.46 -4.19 -20.68
C THR A 93 -0.93 -3.76 -22.04
N GLN A 94 0.31 -3.26 -22.09
CA GLN A 94 1.00 -2.88 -23.32
C GLN A 94 1.10 -4.07 -24.28
N ALA A 95 1.53 -5.25 -23.81
CA ALA A 95 1.64 -6.45 -24.64
C ALA A 95 0.30 -6.85 -25.28
N ILE A 96 -0.81 -6.76 -24.53
CA ILE A 96 -2.16 -7.01 -25.04
C ILE A 96 -2.52 -5.99 -26.13
N CYS A 97 -2.31 -4.70 -25.87
CA CYS A 97 -2.59 -3.62 -26.82
C CYS A 97 -1.77 -3.79 -28.11
N HIS A 98 -0.46 -4.02 -28.01
CA HIS A 98 0.42 -4.25 -29.15
C HIS A 98 -0.01 -5.48 -29.95
N GLY A 99 -0.33 -6.59 -29.28
CA GLY A 99 -0.83 -7.79 -29.95
C GLY A 99 -2.15 -7.56 -30.68
N PHE A 100 -3.07 -6.77 -30.11
CA PHE A 100 -4.32 -6.41 -30.75
C PHE A 100 -4.11 -5.52 -31.99
N LEU A 101 -3.24 -4.51 -31.91
CA LEU A 101 -2.92 -3.62 -33.03
C LEU A 101 -2.30 -4.39 -34.20
N ILE A 102 -1.29 -5.22 -33.95
CA ILE A 102 -0.63 -6.03 -35.00
C ILE A 102 -1.64 -6.95 -35.70
N ARG A 103 -2.51 -7.65 -34.94
CA ARG A 103 -3.52 -8.53 -35.55
C ARG A 103 -4.56 -7.79 -36.39
N ARG A 104 -4.75 -6.48 -36.18
CA ARG A 104 -5.66 -5.65 -36.98
C ARG A 104 -4.99 -5.03 -38.21
N GLU A 105 -3.68 -4.84 -38.20
CA GLU A 105 -2.95 -4.32 -39.35
C GLU A 105 -2.61 -5.40 -40.39
N PHE A 106 -2.47 -6.66 -39.97
CA PHE A 106 -2.09 -7.79 -40.83
C PHE A 106 -3.25 -8.72 -41.22
N VAL A 107 -4.51 -8.32 -40.96
CA VAL A 107 -5.75 -8.93 -41.47
C VAL A 107 -6.45 -7.90 -42.35
#